data_AF-D8LR82-F1
#
_entry.id   AF-D8LR82-F1
#
_cell.length_a   1.000
_cell.length_b   1.000
_cell.length_c   1.000
_cell.angle_alpha   90.00
_cell.angle_beta   90.00
_cell.angle_gamma   90.00
#
_symmetry.space_group_name_H-M   'P 1'
#
loop_
_entity.id
_entity.type
_entity.pdbx_description
1 polymer ?
#
loop_
_entity_poly.entity_id
_entity_poly.type
_entity_poly.pdbx_seq_one_letter_code
_entity_poly.pdbx_strand_id
1 'polypeptide(L)'
;MKVSVEVGGQSMEIPCGQGGQNVRWLALAASQRLQLMQPKGRQRMREAGDARRGFALPKAVLVKGGGSLDDPYSTIGDVLEDGAEVEVVLMDAVEVDDVGAPVASEWFLKAFGSGEATKRRLNGIHAREEHEAKLASDEAAGIGSRGIMLGGFDVTVDGVAISGPLETPGEIRAATEHDWRSADIGGLVNDPKEALAAMRLLQSHLPALNQVHASLSGGRMPGGSSPAMSLQDFAHGLHRYGIMPYVRDAQAGEAKGDESRDPPDPVRAVFRDAKRGHWPGDVTVLSRAQFLAALVLIARGKGGGTVESMREIVEEVLLPTHTLTMSDEVGVEITRPEVQRYISDNRRLLHSVYLLYAEASEGGALITLGHFRELMDDCGVMSAMTATTSGRAKFDFQAETCFLEVQGKPPLPSLVFTECIEAACRFDAQDW
;
A
#
# COMPACT_ATOMS: atom_id res chain seq x y z
N MET A 1 16.66 -10.18 -47.60
CA MET A 1 16.13 -10.89 -46.42
C MET A 1 14.63 -10.68 -46.29
N LYS A 2 13.91 -11.78 -46.11
CA LYS A 2 12.49 -11.88 -45.80
C LYS A 2 12.31 -12.89 -44.65
N VAL A 3 11.31 -12.67 -43.82
CA VAL A 3 10.97 -13.57 -42.70
C VAL A 3 9.50 -13.95 -42.85
N SER A 4 9.19 -15.23 -42.70
CA SER A 4 7.82 -15.74 -42.67
C SER A 4 7.31 -15.63 -41.23
N VAL A 5 6.26 -14.82 -41.00
CA VAL A 5 5.76 -14.53 -39.66
C VAL A 5 4.32 -15.03 -39.51
N GLU A 6 4.09 -15.86 -38.50
CA GLU A 6 2.76 -16.20 -38.00
C GLU A 6 2.37 -15.27 -36.84
N VAL A 7 1.19 -14.66 -36.91
CA VAL A 7 0.69 -13.76 -35.87
C VAL A 7 -0.84 -13.85 -35.82
N GLY A 8 -1.40 -14.17 -34.65
CA GLY A 8 -2.86 -14.31 -34.48
C GLY A 8 -3.50 -15.34 -35.42
N GLY A 9 -2.81 -16.45 -35.70
CA GLY A 9 -3.27 -17.50 -36.62
C GLY A 9 -3.20 -17.14 -38.12
N GLN A 10 -2.58 -16.02 -38.48
CA GLN A 10 -2.33 -15.63 -39.86
C GLN A 10 -0.84 -15.67 -40.19
N SER A 11 -0.48 -16.25 -41.34
CA SER A 11 0.90 -16.27 -41.84
C SER A 11 1.10 -15.21 -42.92
N MET A 12 2.21 -14.47 -42.84
CA MET A 12 2.59 -13.44 -43.82
C MET A 12 4.10 -13.32 -43.98
N GLU A 13 4.55 -12.94 -45.17
CA GLU A 13 5.97 -12.61 -45.39
C GLU A 13 6.27 -11.13 -45.11
N ILE A 14 7.25 -10.87 -44.24
CA ILE A 14 7.73 -9.53 -43.92
C ILE A 14 9.11 -9.30 -44.58
N PRO A 15 9.22 -8.40 -45.57
CA PRO A 15 10.50 -8.04 -46.16
C PRO A 15 11.33 -7.24 -45.14
N CYS A 16 12.50 -7.76 -44.80
CA CYS A 16 13.42 -7.15 -43.81
C CYS A 16 14.61 -6.45 -44.48
N GLY A 17 14.63 -6.35 -45.82
CA GLY A 17 15.70 -5.70 -46.57
C GLY A 17 17.05 -6.42 -46.38
N GLN A 18 18.05 -5.72 -45.86
CA GLN A 18 19.36 -6.28 -45.50
C GLN A 18 19.39 -6.93 -44.10
N GLY A 19 18.28 -6.91 -43.35
CA GLY A 19 18.22 -7.48 -42.00
C GLY A 19 18.69 -6.52 -40.89
N GLY A 20 19.05 -5.27 -41.19
CA GLY A 20 19.53 -4.29 -40.20
C GLY A 20 18.49 -3.71 -39.24
N GLN A 21 17.24 -4.15 -39.32
CA GLN A 21 16.20 -3.81 -38.35
C GLN A 21 16.28 -4.74 -37.14
N ASN A 22 15.70 -4.34 -36.01
CA ASN A 22 15.70 -5.18 -34.81
C ASN A 22 14.44 -6.05 -34.68
N VAL A 23 14.49 -7.04 -33.78
CA VAL A 23 13.37 -7.96 -33.50
C VAL A 23 12.12 -7.20 -33.02
N ARG A 24 12.29 -6.11 -32.26
CA ARG A 24 11.20 -5.22 -31.84
C ARG A 24 10.42 -4.67 -33.04
N TRP A 25 11.13 -4.20 -34.07
CA TRP A 25 10.53 -3.71 -35.29
C TRP A 25 9.76 -4.82 -36.02
N LEU A 26 10.33 -6.03 -36.10
CA LEU A 26 9.68 -7.18 -36.74
C LEU A 26 8.33 -7.50 -36.07
N ALA A 27 8.31 -7.57 -34.74
CA ALA A 27 7.10 -7.83 -33.97
C ALA A 27 6.04 -6.75 -34.19
N LEU A 28 6.42 -5.46 -34.15
CA LEU A 28 5.51 -4.35 -34.41
C LEU A 28 4.96 -4.34 -35.84
N ALA A 29 5.82 -4.63 -36.83
CA ALA A 29 5.42 -4.70 -38.22
C ALA A 29 4.40 -5.83 -38.45
N ALA A 30 4.59 -6.99 -37.80
CA ALA A 30 3.66 -8.10 -37.84
C ALA A 30 2.31 -7.73 -37.19
N SER A 31 2.32 -7.18 -35.98
CA SER A 31 1.10 -6.74 -35.29
C SER A 31 0.32 -5.68 -36.08
N GLN A 32 1.01 -4.70 -36.66
CA GLN A 32 0.39 -3.65 -37.46
C GLN A 32 -0.21 -4.21 -38.75
N ARG A 33 0.47 -5.14 -39.42
CA ARG A 33 -0.06 -5.79 -40.63
C ARG A 33 -1.28 -6.65 -40.32
N LEU A 34 -1.28 -7.38 -39.21
CA LEU A 34 -2.47 -8.10 -38.74
C LEU A 34 -3.66 -7.15 -38.58
N GLN A 35 -3.46 -6.00 -37.92
CA GLN A 35 -4.52 -4.99 -37.75
C GLN A 35 -5.01 -4.42 -39.09
N LEU A 36 -4.12 -4.21 -40.06
CA LEU A 36 -4.49 -3.70 -41.39
C LEU A 36 -5.25 -4.74 -42.23
N MET A 37 -5.04 -6.03 -41.98
CA MET A 37 -5.77 -7.13 -42.62
C MET A 37 -7.15 -7.38 -42.00
N GLN A 38 -7.42 -6.85 -40.80
CA GLN A 38 -8.76 -6.93 -40.23
C GLN A 38 -9.77 -6.11 -41.07
N PRO A 39 -10.98 -6.65 -41.30
CA PRO A 39 -11.98 -5.98 -42.14
C PRO A 39 -12.41 -4.62 -41.53
N LYS A 40 -12.23 -3.54 -42.29
CA LYS A 40 -12.67 -2.20 -41.91
C LYS A 40 -14.17 -2.03 -42.19
N GLY A 41 -15.02 -2.15 -41.18
CA GLY A 41 -16.47 -1.93 -41.30
C GLY A 41 -17.28 -2.45 -40.11
N ARG A 42 -18.57 -2.07 -40.01
CA ARG A 42 -19.50 -2.55 -38.98
C ARG A 42 -19.82 -4.03 -39.28
N GLN A 43 -19.04 -4.95 -38.69
CA GLN A 43 -19.26 -6.38 -38.82
C GLN A 43 -20.66 -6.76 -38.34
N ARG A 44 -21.29 -7.71 -39.02
CA ARG A 44 -22.59 -8.24 -38.61
C ARG A 44 -22.38 -9.02 -37.32
N MET A 45 -23.36 -8.97 -36.41
CA MET A 45 -23.28 -9.52 -35.05
C MET A 45 -22.91 -11.02 -34.98
N ARG A 46 -23.02 -11.76 -36.09
CA ARG A 46 -22.60 -13.17 -36.23
C ARG A 46 -21.11 -13.37 -36.55
N GLU A 47 -20.39 -12.35 -36.99
CA GLU A 47 -18.97 -12.39 -37.37
C GLU A 47 -18.03 -11.86 -36.27
N ALA A 48 -18.60 -11.46 -35.12
CA ALA A 48 -17.89 -10.76 -34.04
C ALA A 48 -17.03 -11.68 -33.14
N GLY A 49 -17.09 -13.01 -33.31
CA GLY A 49 -16.42 -13.97 -32.42
C GLY A 49 -14.89 -13.90 -32.48
N ASP A 50 -14.33 -13.74 -33.68
CA ASP A 50 -12.87 -13.87 -33.90
C ASP A 50 -12.15 -12.54 -34.16
N ALA A 51 -12.89 -11.48 -34.51
CA ALA A 51 -12.32 -10.18 -34.82
C ALA A 51 -12.30 -9.27 -33.58
N ARG A 52 -11.35 -9.51 -32.66
CA ARG A 52 -11.12 -8.60 -31.53
C ARG A 52 -10.56 -7.27 -32.06
N ARG A 53 -11.40 -6.22 -32.03
CA ARG A 53 -10.98 -4.84 -32.32
C ARG A 53 -10.13 -4.32 -31.17
N GLY A 54 -8.83 -4.13 -31.40
CA GLY A 54 -7.92 -3.53 -30.42
C GLY A 54 -6.48 -3.49 -30.93
N PHE A 55 -5.67 -2.59 -30.37
CA PHE A 55 -4.23 -2.57 -30.63
C PHE A 55 -3.57 -3.69 -29.83
N ALA A 56 -3.35 -4.84 -30.46
CA ALA A 56 -2.70 -5.98 -29.83
C ALA A 56 -1.18 -5.77 -29.76
N LEU A 57 -0.65 -5.75 -28.54
CA LEU A 57 0.78 -5.60 -28.26
C LEU A 57 1.50 -6.94 -28.38
N PRO A 58 2.75 -6.99 -28.86
CA PRO A 58 3.51 -8.24 -28.88
C PRO A 58 3.84 -8.70 -27.46
N LYS A 59 3.56 -9.97 -27.16
CA LYS A 59 3.85 -10.66 -25.91
C LYS A 59 5.20 -11.38 -25.96
N ALA A 60 5.52 -12.03 -27.08
CA ALA A 60 6.75 -12.79 -27.31
C ALA A 60 7.01 -12.99 -28.81
N VAL A 61 8.25 -13.32 -29.17
CA VAL A 61 8.64 -13.69 -30.54
C VAL A 61 9.37 -15.03 -30.49
N LEU A 62 8.85 -16.04 -31.17
CA LEU A 62 9.31 -17.43 -31.12
C LEU A 62 9.80 -17.88 -32.49
N VAL A 63 10.88 -18.65 -32.56
CA VAL A 63 11.35 -19.24 -33.82
C VAL A 63 10.73 -20.62 -33.99
N LYS A 64 10.05 -20.86 -35.12
CA LYS A 64 9.50 -22.19 -35.40
C LYS A 64 10.63 -23.18 -35.62
N GLY A 65 10.68 -24.21 -34.78
CA GLY A 65 11.76 -25.20 -34.77
C GLY A 65 12.64 -25.17 -33.51
N GLY A 66 12.45 -24.18 -32.63
CA GLY A 66 13.01 -24.15 -31.28
C GLY A 66 13.79 -22.88 -30.98
N GLY A 67 13.42 -22.19 -29.90
CA GLY A 67 14.07 -20.97 -29.40
C GLY A 67 13.12 -19.77 -29.32
N SER A 68 13.37 -18.89 -28.37
CA SER A 68 12.71 -17.59 -28.23
C SER A 68 13.69 -16.46 -28.55
N LEU A 69 13.19 -15.39 -29.17
CA LEU A 69 13.96 -14.17 -29.41
C LEU A 69 13.70 -13.20 -28.24
N ASP A 70 14.43 -13.43 -27.15
CA ASP A 70 14.20 -12.76 -25.87
C ASP A 70 14.71 -11.32 -25.82
N ASP A 71 15.66 -10.94 -26.68
CA ASP A 71 16.18 -9.58 -26.80
C ASP A 71 15.52 -8.84 -27.98
N PRO A 72 14.62 -7.86 -27.70
CA PRO A 72 13.96 -7.09 -28.74
C PRO A 72 14.91 -6.18 -29.55
N TYR A 73 16.10 -5.90 -29.04
CA TYR A 73 17.06 -5.01 -29.69
C TYR A 73 18.06 -5.73 -30.59
N SER A 74 18.09 -7.06 -30.56
CA SER A 74 18.90 -7.87 -31.47
C SER A 74 18.55 -7.58 -32.92
N THR A 75 19.58 -7.51 -33.77
CA THR A 75 19.45 -7.28 -35.21
C THR A 75 18.92 -8.54 -35.90
N ILE A 76 17.91 -8.41 -36.75
CA ILE A 76 17.29 -9.55 -37.45
C ILE A 76 18.33 -10.34 -38.26
N GLY A 77 19.23 -9.66 -38.96
CA GLY A 77 20.30 -10.30 -39.73
C GLY A 77 21.30 -11.11 -38.90
N ASP A 78 21.39 -10.86 -37.60
CA ASP A 78 22.32 -11.55 -36.69
C ASP A 78 21.66 -12.78 -36.03
N VAL A 79 20.33 -12.77 -35.87
CA VAL A 79 19.59 -13.81 -35.11
C VAL A 79 18.66 -14.67 -35.97
N LEU A 80 18.38 -14.30 -37.21
CA LEU A 80 17.49 -15.02 -38.12
C LEU A 80 18.15 -15.23 -39.47
N GLU A 81 17.81 -16.33 -40.14
CA GLU A 81 18.21 -16.58 -41.52
C GLU A 81 17.17 -16.04 -42.52
N ASP A 82 17.57 -15.87 -43.79
CA ASP A 82 16.63 -15.50 -44.85
C ASP A 82 15.62 -16.62 -45.09
N GLY A 83 14.33 -16.30 -45.00
CA GLY A 83 13.23 -17.27 -45.07
C GLY A 83 12.90 -17.95 -43.75
N ALA A 84 13.50 -17.54 -42.62
CA ALA A 84 13.16 -18.10 -41.31
C ALA A 84 11.66 -17.95 -40.98
N GLU A 85 11.12 -18.94 -40.26
CA GLU A 85 9.75 -18.94 -39.79
C GLU A 85 9.67 -18.54 -38.31
N VAL A 86 8.88 -17.52 -38.02
CA VAL A 86 8.77 -16.90 -36.69
C VAL A 86 7.30 -16.77 -36.32
N GLU A 87 6.98 -16.97 -35.04
CA GLU A 87 5.66 -16.73 -34.46
C GLU A 87 5.72 -15.50 -33.55
N VAL A 88 4.85 -14.52 -33.79
CA VAL A 88 4.66 -13.36 -32.91
C VAL A 88 3.40 -13.59 -32.10
N VAL A 89 3.59 -13.88 -30.80
CA VAL A 89 2.50 -14.05 -29.84
C VAL A 89 2.02 -12.68 -29.43
N LEU A 90 0.71 -12.44 -29.48
CA LEU A 90 0.10 -11.17 -29.09
C LEU A 90 -0.48 -11.26 -27.67
N MET A 91 -0.65 -10.10 -27.03
CA MET A 91 -1.42 -9.98 -25.80
C MET A 91 -2.91 -10.00 -26.14
N ASP A 92 -3.56 -11.15 -25.96
CA ASP A 92 -4.97 -11.36 -26.31
C ASP A 92 -5.94 -10.65 -25.35
N ALA A 93 -5.47 -10.35 -24.13
CA ALA A 93 -6.16 -9.59 -23.10
C ALA A 93 -5.15 -8.78 -22.29
N VAL A 94 -5.58 -7.62 -21.78
CA VAL A 94 -4.84 -6.90 -20.75
C VAL A 94 -5.12 -7.62 -19.43
N GLU A 95 -4.22 -8.53 -19.06
CA GLU A 95 -4.23 -9.10 -17.70
C GLU A 95 -4.04 -7.95 -16.71
N VAL A 96 -4.85 -7.91 -15.67
CA VAL A 96 -4.74 -6.93 -14.59
C VAL A 96 -4.34 -7.66 -13.33
N ASP A 97 -3.44 -7.06 -12.56
CA ASP A 97 -3.07 -7.56 -11.24
C ASP A 97 -4.19 -7.31 -10.23
N ASP A 98 -4.00 -7.78 -8.99
CA ASP A 98 -4.97 -7.64 -7.89
C ASP A 98 -5.26 -6.17 -7.51
N VAL A 99 -4.47 -5.22 -8.04
CA VAL A 99 -4.64 -3.77 -7.86
C VAL A 99 -5.28 -3.12 -9.09
N GLY A 100 -5.67 -3.91 -10.09
CA GLY A 100 -6.27 -3.45 -11.34
C GLY A 100 -5.26 -2.82 -12.32
N ALA A 101 -3.95 -2.95 -12.07
CA ALA A 101 -2.92 -2.44 -12.96
C ALA A 101 -2.59 -3.45 -14.07
N PRO A 102 -2.33 -3.00 -15.31
CA PRO A 102 -2.06 -3.90 -16.42
C PRO A 102 -0.72 -4.63 -16.24
N VAL A 103 -0.75 -5.95 -16.31
CA VAL A 103 0.41 -6.83 -16.32
C VAL A 103 1.02 -6.82 -17.72
N ALA A 104 2.17 -6.17 -17.85
CA ALA A 104 2.95 -6.16 -19.08
C ALA A 104 3.84 -7.41 -19.15
N SER A 105 3.95 -8.02 -20.34
CA SER A 105 4.88 -9.15 -20.52
C SER A 105 6.34 -8.70 -20.36
N GLU A 106 7.21 -9.63 -19.99
CA GLU A 106 8.64 -9.36 -19.85
C GLU A 106 9.24 -8.84 -21.17
N TRP A 107 8.91 -9.49 -22.29
CA TRP A 107 9.34 -9.04 -23.62
C TRP A 107 8.85 -7.62 -23.92
N PHE A 108 7.60 -7.29 -23.57
CA PHE A 108 7.05 -5.95 -23.74
C PHE A 108 7.81 -4.92 -22.90
N LEU A 109 8.12 -5.24 -21.65
CA LEU A 109 8.90 -4.37 -20.76
C LEU A 109 10.32 -4.15 -21.29
N LYS A 110 10.97 -5.20 -21.82
CA LYS A 110 12.27 -5.07 -22.50
C LYS A 110 12.16 -4.19 -23.75
N ALA A 111 11.13 -4.39 -24.56
CA ALA A 111 10.98 -3.72 -25.85
C ALA A 111 10.58 -2.24 -25.70
N PHE A 112 9.70 -1.89 -24.76
CA PHE A 112 9.06 -0.57 -24.68
C PHE A 112 9.29 0.18 -23.37
N GLY A 113 9.73 -0.52 -22.33
CA GLY A 113 10.01 0.11 -21.05
C GLY A 113 11.24 1.03 -21.12
N SER A 114 11.18 2.16 -20.43
CA SER A 114 12.30 3.09 -20.33
C SER A 114 12.44 3.60 -18.90
N GLY A 115 13.70 3.84 -18.48
CA GLY A 115 14.03 4.38 -17.16
C GLY A 115 14.14 3.34 -16.03
N GLU A 116 14.35 3.84 -14.80
CA GLU A 116 14.58 3.00 -13.62
C GLU A 116 13.37 2.18 -13.20
N ALA A 117 12.15 2.70 -13.41
CA ALA A 117 10.92 2.00 -13.03
C ALA A 117 10.75 0.67 -13.78
N THR A 118 11.13 0.62 -15.06
CA THR A 118 11.15 -0.62 -15.85
C THR A 118 12.19 -1.60 -15.33
N LYS A 119 13.40 -1.15 -15.01
CA LYS A 119 14.45 -2.01 -14.44
C LYS A 119 14.01 -2.66 -13.14
N ARG A 120 13.34 -1.90 -12.26
CA ARG A 120 12.78 -2.43 -11.01
C ARG A 120 11.70 -3.49 -11.26
N ARG A 121 10.84 -3.28 -12.26
CA ARG A 121 9.81 -4.26 -12.64
C ARG A 121 10.40 -5.55 -13.20
N LEU A 122 11.37 -5.45 -14.11
CA LEU A 122 12.08 -6.62 -14.67
C LEU A 122 12.80 -7.41 -13.57
N ASN A 123 13.52 -6.72 -12.69
CA ASN A 123 14.17 -7.36 -11.53
C ASN A 123 13.15 -8.02 -10.59
N GLY A 124 11.96 -7.42 -10.44
CA GLY A 124 10.87 -7.99 -9.66
C GLY A 124 10.29 -9.26 -10.27
N ILE A 125 10.20 -9.34 -11.62
CA ILE A 125 9.76 -10.55 -12.32
C ILE A 125 10.79 -11.67 -12.12
N HIS A 126 12.08 -11.40 -12.39
CA HIS A 126 13.14 -12.39 -12.19
C HIS A 126 13.25 -12.88 -10.75
N ALA A 127 13.11 -11.98 -9.76
CA ALA A 127 13.14 -12.36 -8.35
C ALA A 127 11.96 -13.28 -7.97
N ARG A 128 10.78 -13.11 -8.59
CA ARG A 128 9.64 -14.02 -8.39
C ARG A 128 9.89 -15.36 -9.04
N GLU A 129 10.39 -15.39 -10.27
CA GLU A 129 10.72 -16.63 -10.97
C GLU A 129 11.79 -17.44 -10.24
N GLU A 130 12.84 -16.78 -9.74
CA GLU A 130 13.87 -17.41 -8.91
C GLU A 130 13.30 -17.96 -7.60
N HIS A 131 12.37 -17.23 -6.97
CA HIS A 131 11.71 -17.67 -5.75
C HIS A 131 10.78 -18.86 -6.01
N GLU A 132 9.98 -18.83 -7.08
CA GLU A 132 9.12 -19.95 -7.49
C GLU A 132 9.93 -21.18 -7.87
N ALA A 133 11.03 -21.02 -8.61
CA ALA A 133 11.94 -22.12 -8.94
C ALA A 133 12.58 -22.72 -7.69
N LYS A 134 12.92 -21.88 -6.70
CA LYS A 134 13.45 -22.33 -5.41
C LYS A 134 12.39 -23.08 -4.59
N LEU A 135 11.15 -22.57 -4.54
CA LEU A 135 10.03 -23.24 -3.90
C LEU A 135 9.74 -24.61 -4.54
N ALA A 136 9.71 -24.68 -5.87
CA ALA A 136 9.54 -25.94 -6.59
C ALA A 136 10.69 -26.93 -6.34
N SER A 137 11.92 -26.42 -6.21
CA SER A 137 13.09 -27.23 -5.83
C SER A 137 13.00 -27.74 -4.38
N ASP A 138 12.54 -26.91 -3.45
CA ASP A 138 12.39 -27.25 -2.03
C ASP A 138 11.24 -28.25 -1.81
N GLU A 139 10.17 -28.14 -2.60
CA GLU A 139 9.06 -29.11 -2.67
C GLU A 139 9.54 -30.46 -3.23
N ALA A 140 10.33 -30.45 -4.31
CA ALA A 140 10.94 -31.65 -4.87
C ALA A 140 11.96 -32.31 -3.92
N ALA A 141 12.59 -31.54 -3.04
CA ALA A 141 13.52 -32.02 -2.01
C ALA A 141 12.83 -32.63 -0.78
N GLY A 142 11.50 -32.61 -0.70
CA GLY A 142 10.75 -33.23 0.40
C GLY A 142 10.94 -32.55 1.75
N ILE A 143 11.45 -31.31 1.77
CA ILE A 143 11.47 -30.46 2.97
C ILE A 143 10.08 -29.84 3.09
N GLY A 144 9.11 -30.69 3.45
CA GLY A 144 7.71 -30.30 3.52
C GLY A 144 7.47 -29.31 4.65
N SER A 145 7.36 -28.02 4.30
CA SER A 145 6.57 -27.08 5.08
C SER A 145 5.15 -27.63 5.14
N ARG A 146 4.67 -28.00 6.34
CA ARG A 146 3.30 -28.50 6.55
C ARG A 146 2.31 -27.37 6.27
N GLY A 147 1.93 -27.22 5.00
CA GLY A 147 0.74 -26.48 4.59
C GLY A 147 -0.50 -27.17 5.14
N ILE A 148 -1.23 -26.47 6.00
CA ILE A 148 -2.57 -26.90 6.44
C ILE A 148 -3.53 -26.57 5.31
N MET A 149 -4.04 -27.59 4.62
CA MET A 149 -5.14 -27.41 3.66
C MET A 149 -6.40 -26.93 4.39
N LEU A 150 -6.81 -25.69 4.14
CA LEU A 150 -8.16 -25.19 4.42
C LEU A 150 -8.73 -24.63 3.12
N GLY A 151 -9.65 -25.39 2.51
CA GLY A 151 -10.63 -24.91 1.54
C GLY A 151 -10.16 -23.92 0.46
N GLY A 152 -9.45 -24.41 -0.55
CA GLY A 152 -9.48 -23.82 -1.89
C GLY A 152 -8.74 -22.50 -2.14
N PHE A 153 -7.97 -21.99 -1.18
CA PHE A 153 -6.99 -20.92 -1.42
C PHE A 153 -5.60 -21.37 -0.97
N ASP A 154 -4.67 -21.39 -1.92
CA ASP A 154 -3.26 -21.65 -1.66
C ASP A 154 -2.66 -20.36 -1.05
N VAL A 155 -2.60 -20.30 0.28
CA VAL A 155 -1.91 -19.23 1.00
C VAL A 155 -0.62 -19.83 1.55
N THR A 156 0.43 -19.79 0.73
CA THR A 156 1.80 -19.88 1.23
C THR A 156 2.05 -18.61 2.04
N VAL A 157 2.10 -18.76 3.37
CA VAL A 157 2.33 -17.68 4.34
C VAL A 157 3.83 -17.32 4.40
N ASP A 158 4.39 -16.98 3.24
CA ASP A 158 5.67 -16.29 3.12
C ASP A 158 5.48 -15.11 2.16
N GLY A 159 5.14 -13.95 2.73
CA GLY A 159 5.17 -12.66 2.03
C GLY A 159 3.82 -12.01 1.69
N VAL A 160 2.68 -12.69 1.87
CA VAL A 160 1.36 -12.06 1.66
C VAL A 160 0.92 -11.37 2.96
N ALA A 161 1.07 -10.04 3.00
CA ALA A 161 0.43 -9.24 4.03
C ALA A 161 -1.09 -9.39 3.90
N ILE A 162 -1.73 -10.08 4.85
CA ILE A 162 -3.19 -10.16 4.92
C ILE A 162 -3.72 -8.77 5.30
N SER A 163 -3.91 -7.92 4.29
CA SER A 163 -4.50 -6.59 4.43
C SER A 163 -5.97 -6.66 4.03
N GLY A 164 -6.87 -6.42 4.99
CA GLY A 164 -8.32 -6.46 4.78
C GLY A 164 -9.08 -6.67 6.09
N PRO A 165 -10.43 -6.68 6.05
CA PRO A 165 -11.23 -7.17 7.16
C PRO A 165 -10.88 -8.63 7.45
N LEU A 166 -10.65 -8.95 8.72
CA LEU A 166 -10.38 -10.32 9.19
C LEU A 166 -11.70 -10.88 9.72
N GLU A 167 -12.35 -11.76 8.96
CA GLU A 167 -13.73 -12.18 9.23
C GLU A 167 -13.78 -13.56 9.86
N THR A 168 -12.90 -14.47 9.43
CA THR A 168 -12.94 -15.87 9.88
C THR A 168 -11.96 -16.13 11.03
N PRO A 169 -12.28 -17.05 11.97
CA PRO A 169 -11.34 -17.45 13.02
C PRO A 169 -10.02 -18.04 12.48
N GLY A 170 -10.05 -18.60 11.26
CA GLY A 170 -8.87 -19.10 10.55
C GLY A 170 -7.95 -17.97 10.09
N GLU A 171 -8.50 -16.96 9.42
CA GLU A 171 -7.78 -15.74 9.02
C GLU A 171 -7.15 -15.03 10.21
N ILE A 172 -7.92 -14.85 11.29
CA ILE A 172 -7.44 -14.17 12.50
C ILE A 172 -6.24 -14.93 13.09
N ARG A 173 -6.31 -16.26 13.17
CA ARG A 173 -5.20 -17.07 13.68
C ARG A 173 -3.97 -16.98 12.77
N ALA A 174 -4.15 -17.15 11.46
CA ALA A 174 -3.05 -17.09 10.49
C ALA A 174 -2.38 -15.71 10.49
N ALA A 175 -3.16 -14.63 10.49
CA ALA A 175 -2.67 -13.26 10.57
C ALA A 175 -1.92 -13.01 11.90
N THR A 176 -2.46 -13.49 13.03
CA THR A 176 -1.78 -13.37 14.32
C THR A 176 -0.44 -14.10 14.31
N GLU A 177 -0.39 -15.34 13.83
CA GLU A 177 0.84 -16.13 13.77
C GLU A 177 1.89 -15.49 12.86
N HIS A 178 1.48 -14.97 11.70
CA HIS A 178 2.35 -14.23 10.80
C HIS A 178 2.91 -12.97 11.47
N ASP A 179 2.04 -12.14 12.07
CA ASP A 179 2.45 -10.89 12.71
C ASP A 179 3.36 -11.14 13.92
N TRP A 180 3.06 -12.19 14.69
CA TRP A 180 3.85 -12.62 15.84
C TRP A 180 5.28 -13.00 15.47
N ARG A 181 5.47 -13.71 14.34
CA ARG A 181 6.79 -14.12 13.84
C ARG A 181 7.52 -12.97 13.14
N SER A 182 6.83 -12.22 12.30
CA SER A 182 7.45 -11.19 11.45
C SER A 182 8.04 -10.02 12.25
N ALA A 183 7.43 -9.66 13.38
CA ALA A 183 7.95 -8.62 14.28
C ALA A 183 8.64 -9.18 15.54
N ASP A 184 8.93 -10.48 15.59
CA ASP A 184 9.52 -11.19 16.75
C ASP A 184 8.86 -10.80 18.09
N ILE A 185 7.52 -10.77 18.10
CA ILE A 185 6.76 -10.31 19.28
C ILE A 185 7.02 -11.25 20.48
N GLY A 186 7.22 -12.54 20.20
CA GLY A 186 7.59 -13.53 21.21
C GLY A 186 8.90 -13.19 21.93
N GLY A 187 9.89 -12.67 21.22
CA GLY A 187 11.17 -12.22 21.81
C GLY A 187 11.05 -11.00 22.72
N LEU A 188 9.93 -10.26 22.67
CA LEU A 188 9.70 -9.07 23.49
C LEU A 188 9.18 -9.41 24.90
N VAL A 189 8.64 -10.61 25.10
CA VAL A 189 8.04 -11.09 26.35
C VAL A 189 8.96 -12.14 26.99
N ASN A 190 9.48 -11.85 28.19
CA ASN A 190 10.51 -12.67 28.81
C ASN A 190 10.02 -14.05 29.28
N ASP A 191 8.78 -14.17 29.75
CA ASP A 191 8.19 -15.44 30.20
C ASP A 191 7.41 -16.12 29.06
N PRO A 192 7.75 -17.36 28.66
CA PRO A 192 6.99 -18.11 27.64
C PRO A 192 5.50 -18.25 27.94
N LYS A 193 5.10 -18.33 29.21
CA LYS A 193 3.68 -18.39 29.59
C LYS A 193 2.98 -17.06 29.34
N GLU A 194 3.63 -15.95 29.70
CA GLU A 194 3.14 -14.61 29.36
C GLU A 194 3.11 -14.40 27.84
N ALA A 195 4.11 -14.87 27.10
CA ALA A 195 4.15 -14.75 25.64
C ALA A 195 2.94 -15.44 24.98
N LEU A 196 2.61 -16.66 25.42
CA LEU A 196 1.43 -17.38 24.94
C LEU A 196 0.12 -16.66 25.31
N ALA A 197 0.05 -16.08 26.51
CA ALA A 197 -1.12 -15.33 26.95
C ALA A 197 -1.28 -13.99 26.19
N ALA A 198 -0.19 -13.28 25.92
CA ALA A 198 -0.15 -12.09 25.08
C ALA A 198 -0.59 -12.42 23.64
N MET A 199 -0.09 -13.51 23.05
CA MET A 199 -0.52 -13.96 21.72
C MET A 199 -2.02 -14.21 21.66
N ARG A 200 -2.58 -14.88 22.68
CA ARG A 200 -4.03 -15.14 22.77
C ARG A 200 -4.85 -13.86 22.90
N LEU A 201 -4.35 -12.89 23.69
CA LEU A 201 -4.98 -11.58 23.85
C LEU A 201 -4.98 -10.80 22.52
N LEU A 202 -3.85 -10.76 21.82
CA LEU A 202 -3.77 -10.13 20.50
C LEU A 202 -4.68 -10.83 19.50
N GLN A 203 -4.71 -12.17 19.49
CA GLN A 203 -5.57 -12.95 18.60
C GLN A 203 -7.05 -12.63 18.83
N SER A 204 -7.51 -12.51 20.08
CA SER A 204 -8.93 -12.22 20.37
C SER A 204 -9.36 -10.82 19.94
N HIS A 205 -8.41 -9.88 19.85
CA HIS A 205 -8.67 -8.47 19.52
C HIS A 205 -8.12 -8.05 18.15
N LEU A 206 -7.53 -8.96 17.37
CA LEU A 206 -6.83 -8.62 16.13
C LEU A 206 -7.71 -7.88 15.11
N PRO A 207 -9.00 -8.25 14.90
CA PRO A 207 -9.85 -7.49 13.97
C PRO A 207 -9.97 -6.01 14.34
N ALA A 208 -10.19 -5.72 15.62
CA ALA A 208 -10.31 -4.34 16.10
C ALA A 208 -8.96 -3.61 16.09
N LEU A 209 -7.87 -4.28 16.49
CA LEU A 209 -6.52 -3.72 16.41
C LEU A 209 -6.08 -3.42 14.96
N ASN A 210 -6.50 -4.25 14.01
CA ASN A 210 -6.28 -4.03 12.58
C ASN A 210 -7.04 -2.79 12.08
N GLN A 211 -8.27 -2.58 12.53
CA GLN A 211 -9.04 -1.35 12.23
C GLN A 211 -8.39 -0.11 12.83
N VAL A 212 -7.96 -0.17 14.09
CA VAL A 212 -7.20 0.92 14.74
C VAL A 212 -5.96 1.25 13.92
N HIS A 213 -5.13 0.25 13.61
CA HIS A 213 -3.92 0.44 12.80
C HIS A 213 -4.22 1.08 11.44
N ALA A 214 -5.25 0.59 10.73
CA ALA A 214 -5.64 1.12 9.43
C ALA A 214 -6.13 2.58 9.53
N SER A 215 -6.93 2.91 10.55
CA SER A 215 -7.47 4.26 10.76
C SER A 215 -6.38 5.29 11.08
N LEU A 216 -5.33 4.87 11.80
CA LEU A 216 -4.18 5.71 12.12
C LEU A 216 -3.18 5.84 10.97
N SER A 217 -3.12 4.87 10.07
CA SER A 217 -2.06 4.81 9.04
C SER A 217 -2.17 5.95 8.02
N GLY A 218 -1.19 6.86 8.07
CA GLY A 218 -0.97 8.01 7.19
C GLY A 218 -0.42 7.65 5.80
N GLY A 219 0.11 6.45 5.59
CA GLY A 219 0.77 6.07 4.34
C GLY A 219 0.51 4.63 3.89
N ARG A 220 1.27 4.22 2.87
CA ARG A 220 1.37 2.84 2.40
C ARG A 220 2.81 2.36 2.53
N MET A 221 3.00 1.04 2.64
CA MET A 221 4.34 0.46 2.59
C MET A 221 5.02 0.78 1.25
N PRO A 222 6.34 1.05 1.22
CA PRO A 222 7.06 1.24 -0.03
C PRO A 222 6.87 0.04 -0.97
N GLY A 223 6.32 0.30 -2.17
CA GLY A 223 6.09 -0.75 -3.16
C GLY A 223 4.90 -1.67 -2.88
N GLY A 224 4.08 -1.40 -1.87
CA GLY A 224 2.93 -2.22 -1.49
C GLY A 224 1.61 -1.46 -1.39
N SER A 225 0.51 -2.19 -1.36
CA SER A 225 -0.84 -1.66 -1.13
C SER A 225 -1.19 -1.56 0.35
N SER A 226 -0.46 -2.26 1.23
CA SER A 226 -0.77 -2.35 2.66
C SER A 226 -0.60 -1.02 3.40
N PRO A 227 -1.49 -0.69 4.36
CA PRO A 227 -1.35 0.49 5.20
C PRO A 227 -0.02 0.49 5.97
N ALA A 228 0.57 1.66 6.12
CA ALA A 228 1.78 1.85 6.92
C ALA A 228 1.69 3.12 7.76
N MET A 229 2.19 3.03 8.99
CA MET A 229 2.07 4.07 9.99
C MET A 229 3.40 4.81 10.18
N SER A 230 3.43 6.12 9.93
CA SER A 230 4.64 6.92 10.19
C SER A 230 4.88 7.10 11.70
N LEU A 231 6.05 7.61 12.07
CA LEU A 231 6.35 7.97 13.47
C LEU A 231 5.31 8.95 14.02
N GLN A 232 4.89 9.90 13.19
CA GLN A 232 3.96 10.94 13.57
C GLN A 232 2.55 10.41 13.77
N ASP A 233 2.08 9.55 12.85
CA ASP A 233 0.80 8.86 12.97
C ASP A 233 0.76 8.02 14.24
N PHE A 234 1.87 7.32 14.52
CA PHE A 234 2.02 6.53 15.74
C PHE A 234 1.98 7.41 16.99
N ALA A 235 2.75 8.50 17.02
CA ALA A 235 2.78 9.43 18.15
C ALA A 235 1.42 10.10 18.41
N HIS A 236 0.74 10.55 17.34
CA HIS A 236 -0.61 11.09 17.42
C HIS A 236 -1.61 10.05 17.90
N GLY A 237 -1.56 8.82 17.37
CA GLY A 237 -2.38 7.73 17.83
C GLY A 237 -2.22 7.51 19.34
N LEU A 238 -0.99 7.30 19.81
CA LEU A 238 -0.75 7.09 21.24
C LEU A 238 -1.28 8.24 22.12
N HIS A 239 -1.18 9.47 21.65
CA HIS A 239 -1.73 10.63 22.36
C HIS A 239 -3.26 10.66 22.33
N ARG A 240 -3.87 10.56 21.15
CA ARG A 240 -5.32 10.57 20.94
C ARG A 240 -6.01 9.49 21.76
N TYR A 241 -5.37 8.32 21.85
CA TYR A 241 -5.85 7.20 22.66
C TYR A 241 -5.50 7.30 24.14
N GLY A 242 -4.75 8.32 24.59
CA GLY A 242 -4.35 8.47 25.99
C GLY A 242 -3.38 7.39 26.47
N ILE A 243 -2.68 6.69 25.57
CA ILE A 243 -1.72 5.63 25.90
C ILE A 243 -0.38 6.23 26.35
N MET A 244 0.07 7.28 25.67
CA MET A 244 1.27 8.04 26.03
C MET A 244 1.06 9.54 25.76
N PRO A 245 1.63 10.44 26.57
CA PRO A 245 1.60 11.87 26.28
C PRO A 245 2.34 12.19 24.98
N TYR A 246 1.92 13.24 24.27
CA TYR A 246 2.56 13.63 23.01
C TYR A 246 3.94 14.22 23.26
N VAL A 247 4.86 14.02 22.31
CA VAL A 247 6.29 14.35 22.42
C VAL A 247 6.55 15.80 22.86
N ARG A 248 5.71 16.76 22.42
CA ARG A 248 5.83 18.18 22.83
C ARG A 248 5.39 18.45 24.28
N ASP A 249 4.46 17.69 24.85
CA ASP A 249 4.01 17.88 26.24
C ASP A 249 5.09 17.41 27.22
N ALA A 250 5.84 16.36 26.86
CA ALA A 250 6.98 15.88 27.64
C ALA A 250 8.14 16.90 27.66
N GLN A 251 8.37 17.63 26.57
CA GLN A 251 9.40 18.67 26.50
C GLN A 251 9.00 19.98 27.22
N ALA A 252 7.71 20.32 27.27
CA ALA A 252 7.22 21.53 27.94
C ALA A 252 7.24 21.43 29.49
N GLY A 253 7.27 20.22 30.06
CA GLY A 253 7.20 20.00 31.51
C GLY A 253 8.51 20.10 32.28
N GLU A 254 9.67 19.86 31.64
CA GLU A 254 10.95 19.65 32.36
C GLU A 254 12.15 20.44 31.81
N ALA A 255 11.93 21.49 31.01
CA ALA A 255 13.00 22.39 30.58
C ALA A 255 13.44 23.36 31.70
N LYS A 256 14.03 22.82 32.77
CA LYS A 256 14.87 23.57 33.73
C LYS A 256 16.16 22.80 34.01
N GLY A 257 17.09 22.87 33.06
CA GLY A 257 18.52 22.75 33.34
C GLY A 257 19.20 21.46 32.87
N ASP A 258 19.39 21.31 31.56
CA ASP A 258 20.64 20.85 30.91
C ASP A 258 20.42 20.88 29.39
N GLU A 259 20.89 21.93 28.69
CA GLU A 259 20.67 22.15 27.25
C GLU A 259 21.43 21.16 26.33
N SER A 260 22.16 20.19 26.90
CA SER A 260 23.12 19.37 26.14
C SER A 260 22.70 17.92 25.86
N ARG A 261 21.56 17.46 26.40
CA ARG A 261 20.99 16.14 26.12
C ARG A 261 19.49 16.24 26.01
N ASP A 262 18.98 16.21 24.79
CA ASP A 262 17.55 15.96 24.57
C ASP A 262 17.19 14.65 25.28
N PRO A 263 16.25 14.68 26.25
CA PRO A 263 15.81 13.46 26.91
C PRO A 263 15.28 12.50 25.85
N PRO A 264 15.55 11.19 25.99
CA PRO A 264 15.15 10.21 24.99
C PRO A 264 13.62 10.19 24.89
N ASP A 265 13.11 10.65 23.76
CA ASP A 265 11.68 10.58 23.43
C ASP A 265 11.24 9.11 23.48
N PRO A 266 10.40 8.73 24.46
CA PRO A 266 10.02 7.33 24.67
C PRO A 266 9.18 6.80 23.52
N VAL A 267 8.42 7.65 22.82
CA VAL A 267 7.64 7.25 21.63
C VAL A 267 8.59 6.89 20.49
N ARG A 268 9.61 7.73 20.22
CA ARG A 268 10.65 7.43 19.23
C ARG A 268 11.44 6.16 19.58
N ALA A 269 11.71 5.92 20.86
CA ALA A 269 12.39 4.71 21.30
C ALA A 269 11.54 3.45 21.01
N VAL A 270 10.27 3.45 21.42
CA VAL A 270 9.32 2.36 21.13
C VAL A 270 9.17 2.13 19.63
N PHE A 271 8.98 3.21 18.86
CA PHE A 271 8.81 3.14 17.40
C PHE A 271 10.04 2.52 16.71
N ARG A 272 11.24 2.87 17.16
CA ARG A 272 12.50 2.30 16.64
C ARG A 272 12.67 0.84 17.03
N ASP A 273 12.36 0.50 18.28
CA ASP A 273 12.53 -0.85 18.79
C ASP A 273 11.50 -1.83 18.20
N ALA A 274 10.28 -1.37 17.95
CA ALA A 274 9.24 -2.13 17.26
C ALA A 274 9.61 -2.49 15.81
N LYS A 275 10.55 -1.77 15.20
CA LYS A 275 11.06 -2.05 13.84
C LYS A 275 12.15 -3.10 13.78
N ARG A 276 12.63 -3.60 14.92
CA ARG A 276 13.68 -4.64 14.94
C ARG A 276 13.12 -5.96 14.39
N GLY A 277 13.09 -6.09 13.07
CA GLY A 277 12.59 -7.25 12.34
C GLY A 277 12.82 -7.09 10.84
N HIS A 278 13.67 -7.97 10.28
CA HIS A 278 13.94 -8.41 8.89
C HIS A 278 13.69 -7.54 7.64
N TRP A 279 13.24 -6.28 7.72
CA TRP A 279 13.11 -5.44 6.53
C TRP A 279 14.46 -4.80 6.20
N PRO A 280 15.07 -5.12 5.04
CA PRO A 280 16.29 -4.45 4.60
C PRO A 280 15.99 -2.99 4.21
N GLY A 281 16.45 -2.05 5.03
CA GLY A 281 16.42 -0.61 4.75
C GLY A 281 15.86 0.23 5.91
N ASP A 282 16.17 1.52 5.90
CA ASP A 282 15.60 2.54 6.79
C ASP A 282 14.12 2.81 6.45
N VAL A 283 13.26 1.79 6.53
CA VAL A 283 11.84 1.98 6.35
C VAL A 283 11.33 2.84 7.50
N THR A 284 10.86 4.04 7.17
CA THR A 284 10.46 5.07 8.15
C THR A 284 9.07 4.85 8.74
N VAL A 285 8.40 3.74 8.40
CA VAL A 285 7.01 3.42 8.81
C VAL A 285 6.91 2.08 9.56
N LEU A 286 5.83 1.86 10.31
CA LEU A 286 5.45 0.59 10.94
C LEU A 286 4.42 -0.14 10.08
N SER A 287 4.57 -1.46 9.99
CA SER A 287 3.50 -2.38 9.56
C SER A 287 2.54 -2.70 10.73
N ARG A 288 1.45 -3.42 10.44
CA ARG A 288 0.54 -3.92 11.50
C ARG A 288 1.29 -4.75 12.55
N ALA A 289 2.14 -5.69 12.12
CA ALA A 289 2.92 -6.52 13.02
C ALA A 289 3.82 -5.68 13.95
N GLN A 290 4.48 -4.66 13.38
CA GLN A 290 5.33 -3.76 14.16
C GLN A 290 4.52 -2.84 15.07
N PHE A 291 3.32 -2.43 14.68
CA PHE A 291 2.39 -1.73 15.57
C PHE A 291 1.99 -2.60 16.76
N LEU A 292 1.67 -3.88 16.55
CA LEU A 292 1.40 -4.82 17.65
C LEU A 292 2.62 -5.00 18.56
N ALA A 293 3.82 -5.13 17.98
CA ALA A 293 5.07 -5.16 18.74
C ALA A 293 5.27 -3.89 19.59
N ALA A 294 4.94 -2.73 19.04
CA ALA A 294 5.01 -1.46 19.75
C ALA A 294 4.07 -1.43 20.98
N LEU A 295 2.85 -1.95 20.86
CA LEU A 295 1.93 -2.07 22.01
C LEU A 295 2.50 -2.97 23.11
N VAL A 296 3.15 -4.09 22.74
CA VAL A 296 3.84 -4.97 23.71
C VAL A 296 4.99 -4.26 24.41
N LEU A 297 5.79 -3.48 23.67
CA LEU A 297 6.88 -2.69 24.24
C LEU A 297 6.39 -1.64 25.24
N ILE A 298 5.29 -0.94 24.92
CA ILE A 298 4.66 0.04 25.82
C ILE A 298 4.16 -0.66 27.09
N ALA A 299 3.46 -1.79 26.94
CA ALA A 299 2.96 -2.57 28.06
C ALA A 299 4.10 -3.02 28.99
N ARG A 300 5.21 -3.51 28.42
CA ARG A 300 6.40 -3.90 29.18
C ARG A 300 7.01 -2.72 29.95
N GLY A 301 6.95 -1.52 29.38
CA GLY A 301 7.47 -0.29 30.00
C GLY A 301 6.71 0.17 31.24
N LYS A 302 5.44 -0.24 31.43
CA LYS A 302 4.61 0.18 32.58
C LYS A 302 4.99 -0.45 33.93
N GLY A 303 5.93 -1.40 33.97
CA GLY A 303 6.49 -1.93 35.24
C GLY A 303 5.64 -2.99 35.97
N GLY A 304 4.69 -3.64 35.27
CA GLY A 304 3.89 -4.77 35.77
C GLY A 304 4.05 -6.04 34.91
N GLY A 305 3.12 -6.98 35.05
CA GLY A 305 3.06 -8.15 34.15
C GLY A 305 2.66 -7.72 32.74
N THR A 306 3.42 -8.15 31.72
CA THR A 306 3.28 -7.63 30.34
C THR A 306 1.86 -7.78 29.81
N VAL A 307 1.26 -8.95 30.05
CA VAL A 307 -0.09 -9.30 29.58
C VAL A 307 -1.16 -8.45 30.24
N GLU A 308 -1.01 -8.15 31.53
CA GLU A 308 -1.99 -7.33 32.27
C GLU A 308 -1.94 -5.88 31.79
N SER A 309 -0.74 -5.33 31.64
CA SER A 309 -0.55 -3.99 31.06
C SER A 309 -1.02 -3.92 29.61
N MET A 310 -0.86 -4.98 28.82
CA MET A 310 -1.43 -5.06 27.46
C MET A 310 -2.96 -5.06 27.51
N ARG A 311 -3.56 -5.82 28.44
CA ARG A 311 -5.01 -5.88 28.62
C ARG A 311 -5.56 -4.49 28.94
N GLU A 312 -4.97 -3.80 29.90
CA GLU A 312 -5.32 -2.42 30.25
C GLU A 312 -5.24 -1.50 29.02
N ILE A 313 -4.12 -1.53 28.29
CA ILE A 313 -3.93 -0.70 27.08
C ILE A 313 -4.98 -1.03 26.00
N VAL A 314 -5.25 -2.30 25.73
CA VAL A 314 -6.14 -2.70 24.63
C VAL A 314 -7.61 -2.55 25.04
N GLU A 315 -8.02 -3.19 26.13
CA GLU A 315 -9.43 -3.35 26.53
C GLU A 315 -9.97 -2.12 27.27
N GLU A 316 -9.16 -1.40 28.03
CA GLU A 316 -9.63 -0.27 28.85
C GLU A 316 -9.38 1.09 28.20
N VAL A 317 -8.36 1.18 27.33
CA VAL A 317 -7.92 2.46 26.76
C VAL A 317 -8.17 2.53 25.25
N LEU A 318 -7.50 1.67 24.47
CA LEU A 318 -7.47 1.76 23.02
C LEU A 318 -8.83 1.46 22.37
N LEU A 319 -9.42 0.30 22.68
CA LEU A 319 -10.69 -0.11 22.05
C LEU A 319 -11.88 0.76 22.46
N PRO A 320 -12.08 1.12 23.74
CA PRO A 320 -13.16 2.01 24.14
C PRO A 320 -13.03 3.39 23.48
N THR A 321 -11.83 3.96 23.46
CA THR A 321 -11.59 5.27 22.84
C THR A 321 -11.75 5.20 21.32
N HIS A 322 -11.35 4.11 20.68
CA HIS A 322 -11.57 3.93 19.24
C HIS A 322 -13.06 3.81 18.93
N THR A 323 -13.78 3.03 19.72
CA THR A 323 -15.23 2.87 19.58
C THR A 323 -15.93 4.22 19.75
N LEU A 324 -15.55 5.01 20.76
CA LEU A 324 -16.09 6.35 20.96
C LEU A 324 -15.81 7.25 19.75
N THR A 325 -14.58 7.24 19.26
CA THR A 325 -14.15 8.02 18.09
C THR A 325 -14.91 7.62 16.82
N MET A 326 -15.24 6.34 16.67
CA MET A 326 -15.96 5.81 15.51
C MET A 326 -17.47 5.79 15.71
N SER A 327 -17.99 6.27 16.85
CA SER A 327 -19.42 6.22 17.17
C SER A 327 -20.21 7.43 16.72
N ASP A 328 -19.56 8.53 16.38
CA ASP A 328 -20.25 9.70 15.83
C ASP A 328 -20.53 9.55 14.33
N GLU A 329 -21.51 10.31 13.84
CA GLU A 329 -22.01 10.17 12.46
C GLU A 329 -20.89 10.33 11.42
N VAL A 330 -19.94 11.25 11.68
CA VAL A 330 -18.82 11.50 10.77
C VAL A 330 -17.79 10.36 10.83
N GLY A 331 -17.45 9.84 12.01
CA GLY A 331 -16.58 8.68 12.16
C GLY A 331 -17.18 7.42 11.51
N VAL A 332 -18.48 7.21 11.67
CA VAL A 332 -19.22 6.14 10.98
C VAL A 332 -19.16 6.32 9.46
N GLU A 333 -19.36 7.54 8.96
CA GLU A 333 -19.34 7.80 7.52
C GLU A 333 -17.94 7.65 6.93
N ILE A 334 -16.90 8.17 7.60
CA ILE A 334 -15.50 8.04 7.17
C ILE A 334 -15.09 6.58 7.11
N THR A 335 -15.59 5.73 8.00
CA THR A 335 -15.26 4.29 8.01
C THR A 335 -16.03 3.47 6.98
N ARG A 336 -17.00 4.05 6.26
CA ARG A 336 -17.68 3.35 5.17
C ARG A 336 -16.70 2.90 4.10
N PRO A 337 -16.83 1.67 3.56
CA PRO A 337 -15.91 1.14 2.56
C PRO A 337 -15.73 2.06 1.34
N GLU A 338 -16.79 2.73 0.91
CA GLU A 338 -16.79 3.65 -0.23
C GLU A 338 -15.93 4.90 0.05
N VAL A 339 -16.07 5.47 1.25
CA VAL A 339 -15.31 6.65 1.68
C VAL A 339 -13.86 6.27 1.94
N GLN A 340 -13.62 5.15 2.63
CA GLN A 340 -12.26 4.60 2.81
C GLN A 340 -11.57 4.34 1.48
N ARG A 341 -12.28 3.76 0.51
CA ARG A 341 -11.77 3.56 -0.84
C ARG A 341 -11.46 4.89 -1.52
N TYR A 342 -12.36 5.87 -1.46
CA TYR A 342 -12.13 7.19 -2.03
C TYR A 342 -10.90 7.87 -1.43
N ILE A 343 -10.77 7.88 -0.10
CA ILE A 343 -9.62 8.43 0.62
C ILE A 343 -8.35 7.68 0.20
N SER A 344 -8.41 6.36 0.09
CA SER A 344 -7.29 5.49 -0.28
C SER A 344 -6.82 5.69 -1.72
N ASP A 345 -7.76 5.88 -2.66
CA ASP A 345 -7.52 6.11 -4.09
C ASP A 345 -6.98 7.53 -4.33
N ASN A 346 -7.48 8.51 -3.59
CA ASN A 346 -7.07 9.91 -3.69
C ASN A 346 -5.97 10.30 -2.69
N ARG A 347 -5.46 9.34 -1.92
CA ARG A 347 -4.56 9.60 -0.77
C ARG A 347 -3.39 10.47 -1.13
N ARG A 348 -2.74 10.19 -2.26
CA ARG A 348 -1.56 10.95 -2.72
C ARG A 348 -1.91 12.42 -2.96
N LEU A 349 -3.07 12.69 -3.56
CA LEU A 349 -3.54 14.05 -3.83
C LEU A 349 -3.91 14.74 -2.53
N LEU A 350 -4.73 14.11 -1.69
CA LEU A 350 -5.14 14.62 -0.39
C LEU A 350 -3.92 14.94 0.50
N HIS A 351 -2.95 14.03 0.55
CA HIS A 351 -1.71 14.24 1.30
C HIS A 351 -0.85 15.35 0.68
N SER A 352 -0.85 15.52 -0.64
CA SER A 352 -0.13 16.63 -1.27
C SER A 352 -0.77 17.96 -0.90
N VAL A 353 -2.10 18.05 -0.86
CA VAL A 353 -2.82 19.24 -0.38
C VAL A 353 -2.50 19.49 1.09
N TYR A 354 -2.58 18.47 1.94
CA TYR A 354 -2.19 18.57 3.34
C TYR A 354 -0.78 19.16 3.51
N LEU A 355 0.21 18.65 2.77
CA LEU A 355 1.59 19.14 2.83
C LEU A 355 1.77 20.59 2.36
N LEU A 356 0.83 21.18 1.61
CA LEU A 356 0.90 22.60 1.23
C LEU A 356 0.65 23.53 2.42
N TYR A 357 -0.16 23.10 3.39
CA TYR A 357 -0.53 23.89 4.58
C TYR A 357 0.19 23.41 5.84
N ALA A 358 0.69 22.18 5.84
CA ALA A 358 1.37 21.62 6.99
C ALA A 358 2.77 22.23 7.16
N GLU A 359 3.12 22.59 8.40
CA GLU A 359 4.48 22.97 8.75
C GLU A 359 5.35 21.72 8.90
N ALA A 360 6.56 21.78 8.36
CA ALA A 360 7.56 20.75 8.63
C ALA A 360 7.94 20.79 10.12
N SER A 361 7.82 19.65 10.80
CA SER A 361 8.24 19.46 12.19
C SER A 361 9.18 18.26 12.32
N GLU A 362 9.91 18.16 13.43
CA GLU A 362 10.72 16.97 13.70
C GLU A 362 9.84 15.72 13.93
N GLY A 363 9.61 14.96 12.87
CA GLY A 363 8.76 13.77 12.90
C GLY A 363 7.75 13.71 11.77
N GLY A 364 7.50 14.83 11.10
CA GLY A 364 6.70 14.94 9.88
C GLY A 364 5.93 16.26 9.83
N ALA A 365 4.92 16.35 8.96
CA ALA A 365 4.22 17.61 8.71
C ALA A 365 2.98 17.74 9.59
N LEU A 366 2.72 18.91 10.18
CA LEU A 366 1.59 19.18 11.09
C LEU A 366 0.76 20.38 10.63
N ILE A 367 -0.57 20.32 10.75
CA ILE A 367 -1.44 21.47 10.49
C ILE A 367 -1.90 22.12 11.81
N THR A 368 -1.67 23.42 11.98
CA THR A 368 -2.20 24.21 13.09
C THR A 368 -3.64 24.66 12.79
N LEU A 369 -4.37 25.18 13.78
CA LEU A 369 -5.71 25.72 13.56
C LEU A 369 -5.74 26.84 12.50
N GLY A 370 -4.70 27.69 12.47
CA GLY A 370 -4.58 28.75 11.45
C GLY A 370 -4.49 28.17 10.04
N HIS A 371 -3.61 27.19 9.84
CA HIS A 371 -3.43 26.52 8.55
C HIS A 371 -4.64 25.67 8.14
N PHE A 372 -5.36 25.09 9.10
CA PHE A 372 -6.60 24.39 8.82
C PHE A 372 -7.68 25.36 8.31
N ARG A 373 -7.81 26.55 8.92
CA ARG A 373 -8.73 27.59 8.43
C ARG A 373 -8.39 28.03 7.01
N GLU A 374 -7.10 28.27 6.72
CA GLU A 374 -6.64 28.62 5.36
C GLU A 374 -6.97 27.51 4.35
N LEU A 375 -6.69 26.26 4.69
CA LEU A 375 -7.03 25.10 3.86
C LEU A 375 -8.52 25.06 3.50
N MET A 376 -9.40 25.25 4.49
CA MET A 376 -10.85 25.18 4.28
C MET A 376 -11.39 26.37 3.46
N ASP A 377 -10.77 27.55 3.61
CA ASP A 377 -11.09 28.76 2.82
C ASP A 377 -10.71 28.56 1.35
N ASP A 378 -9.46 28.12 1.09
CA ASP A 378 -8.93 27.91 -0.25
C ASP A 378 -9.61 26.75 -1.00
N CYS A 379 -10.11 25.74 -0.28
CA CYS A 379 -10.91 24.66 -0.87
C CYS A 379 -12.31 25.12 -1.32
N GLY A 380 -12.69 26.38 -1.04
CA GLY A 380 -13.94 26.96 -1.51
C GLY A 380 -15.19 26.40 -0.83
N VAL A 381 -15.03 25.67 0.29
CA VAL A 381 -16.15 25.20 1.13
C VAL A 381 -17.01 26.39 1.60
N MET A 382 -16.45 27.59 1.56
CA MET A 382 -17.05 28.86 1.98
C MET A 382 -17.79 29.67 0.90
N SER A 383 -17.86 29.22 -0.35
CA SER A 383 -18.23 30.09 -1.49
C SER A 383 -19.59 30.82 -1.37
N ALA A 384 -20.51 30.41 -0.49
CA ALA A 384 -21.81 31.08 -0.28
C ALA A 384 -21.92 31.86 1.05
N MET A 385 -21.06 31.61 2.03
CA MET A 385 -21.25 32.02 3.43
C MET A 385 -20.54 33.34 3.80
N THR A 386 -19.47 33.72 3.09
CA THR A 386 -18.61 34.87 3.43
C THR A 386 -19.07 36.24 2.94
N ALA A 387 -20.21 36.33 2.24
CA ALA A 387 -20.69 37.62 1.75
C ALA A 387 -21.02 38.63 2.88
N THR A 388 -21.05 38.19 4.15
CA THR A 388 -21.31 39.04 5.32
C THR A 388 -20.26 38.85 6.42
N THR A 389 -20.02 39.88 7.23
CA THR A 389 -19.09 39.84 8.37
C THR A 389 -19.46 38.78 9.41
N SER A 390 -20.76 38.49 9.56
CA SER A 390 -21.28 37.38 10.38
C SER A 390 -20.87 36.01 9.84
N GLY A 391 -20.69 35.88 8.53
CA GLY A 391 -20.28 34.63 7.88
C GLY A 391 -18.87 34.20 8.26
N ARG A 392 -17.91 35.15 8.32
CA ARG A 392 -16.52 34.84 8.70
C ARG A 392 -16.40 34.40 10.16
N ALA A 393 -17.12 35.06 11.08
CA ALA A 393 -17.12 34.66 12.49
C ALA A 393 -17.72 33.26 12.70
N LYS A 394 -18.81 32.93 11.98
CA LYS A 394 -19.41 31.58 11.99
C LYS A 394 -18.43 30.54 11.46
N PHE A 395 -17.75 30.84 10.34
CA PHE A 395 -16.69 30.01 9.78
C PHE A 395 -15.56 29.73 10.78
N ASP A 396 -14.97 30.78 11.35
CA ASP A 396 -13.81 30.64 12.25
C ASP A 396 -14.17 29.79 13.48
N PHE A 397 -15.39 29.97 14.01
CA PHE A 397 -15.93 29.19 15.12
C PHE A 397 -16.13 27.72 14.76
N GLN A 398 -16.69 27.42 13.58
CA GLN A 398 -16.90 26.05 13.14
C GLN A 398 -15.60 25.31 12.83
N ALA A 399 -14.65 25.99 12.17
CA ALA A 399 -13.32 25.44 11.92
C ALA A 399 -12.61 25.07 13.23
N GLU A 400 -12.69 25.95 14.23
CA GLU A 400 -12.15 25.68 15.58
C GLU A 400 -12.85 24.55 16.29
N THR A 401 -14.18 24.49 16.21
CA THR A 401 -14.97 23.40 16.81
C THR A 401 -14.57 22.05 16.20
N CYS A 402 -14.57 21.92 14.87
CA CYS A 402 -14.19 20.67 14.20
C CYS A 402 -12.73 20.30 14.45
N PHE A 403 -11.82 21.28 14.50
CA PHE A 403 -10.41 21.05 14.81
C PHE A 403 -10.23 20.49 16.24
N LEU A 404 -10.89 21.10 17.23
CA LEU A 404 -10.78 20.69 18.63
C LEU A 404 -11.48 19.34 18.91
N GLU A 405 -12.59 19.04 18.22
CA GLU A 405 -13.31 17.79 18.39
C GLU A 405 -12.47 16.57 17.99
N VAL A 406 -11.65 16.68 16.94
CA VAL A 406 -10.83 15.56 16.44
C VAL A 406 -9.63 15.26 17.35
N GLN A 407 -9.09 16.27 18.03
CA GLN A 407 -7.87 16.14 18.84
C GLN A 407 -8.05 15.34 20.14
N GLY A 408 -9.28 15.19 20.60
CA GLY A 408 -9.54 14.57 21.91
C GLY A 408 -9.09 15.46 23.07
N LYS A 409 -8.87 14.85 24.24
CA LYS A 409 -8.51 15.55 25.49
C LYS A 409 -7.25 14.93 26.12
N PRO A 410 -6.21 15.73 26.44
CA PRO A 410 -6.08 17.17 26.17
C PRO A 410 -5.90 17.47 24.67
N PRO A 411 -6.33 18.64 24.17
CA PRO A 411 -6.19 18.98 22.76
C PRO A 411 -4.72 19.26 22.40
N LEU A 412 -4.26 18.75 21.27
CA LEU A 412 -2.96 19.09 20.70
C LEU A 412 -2.99 20.47 20.02
N PRO A 413 -1.86 21.13 19.77
CA PRO A 413 -1.85 22.37 18.99
C PRO A 413 -2.00 22.14 17.48
N SER A 414 -2.04 20.88 17.03
CA SER A 414 -1.94 20.52 15.61
C SER A 414 -2.66 19.22 15.28
N LEU A 415 -2.99 19.03 14.00
CA LEU A 415 -3.53 17.80 13.43
C LEU A 415 -2.48 17.08 12.57
N VAL A 416 -2.50 15.74 12.58
CA VAL A 416 -1.88 14.93 11.52
C VAL A 416 -2.77 14.81 10.29
N PHE A 417 -2.24 14.21 9.22
CA PHE A 417 -2.97 14.01 7.97
C PHE A 417 -4.36 13.38 8.16
N THR A 418 -4.47 12.27 8.89
CA THR A 418 -5.74 11.56 9.09
C THR A 418 -6.74 12.39 9.89
N GLU A 419 -6.28 13.07 10.94
CA GLU A 419 -7.09 13.99 11.74
C GLU A 419 -7.55 15.22 10.94
N CYS A 420 -6.71 15.74 10.04
CA CYS A 420 -7.08 16.84 9.16
C CYS A 420 -8.20 16.44 8.19
N ILE A 421 -8.17 15.21 7.64
CA ILE A 421 -9.26 14.69 6.80
C ILE A 421 -10.54 14.56 7.62
N GLU A 422 -10.46 14.02 8.83
CA GLU A 422 -11.62 13.90 9.73
C GLU A 422 -12.23 15.27 10.07
N ALA A 423 -11.39 16.25 10.43
CA ALA A 423 -11.83 17.61 10.75
C ALA A 423 -12.49 18.28 9.54
N ALA A 424 -11.95 18.09 8.33
CA ALA A 424 -12.54 18.61 7.10
C ALA A 424 -13.90 17.97 6.79
N CYS A 425 -14.05 16.65 7.00
CA CYS A 425 -15.33 15.96 6.85
C CYS A 425 -16.38 16.45 7.86
N ARG A 426 -15.98 16.66 9.13
CA ARG A 426 -16.88 17.24 10.16
C ARG A 426 -17.36 18.63 9.79
N PHE A 427 -16.44 19.41 9.25
CA PHE A 427 -16.71 20.77 8.82
C PHE A 427 -17.72 20.81 7.66
N ASP A 428 -17.57 19.92 6.68
CA ASP A 428 -18.51 19.79 5.54
C ASP A 428 -19.90 19.29 5.98
N ALA A 429 -19.95 18.37 6.96
CA ALA A 429 -21.18 17.77 7.46
C ALA A 429 -22.04 18.71 8.32
N GLN A 430 -21.52 19.85 8.78
CA GLN A 430 -22.35 20.79 9.53
C GLN A 430 -23.37 21.45 8.60
N ASP A 431 -24.66 21.38 8.93
CA ASP A 431 -25.70 22.10 8.20
C ASP A 431 -25.45 23.62 8.24
N TRP A 432 -25.15 24.21 7.08
CA TRP A 432 -24.72 25.61 6.91
C TRP A 432 -25.86 26.62 6.87
#